data_AF-A0A935HM01-F1
#
_entry.id   AF-A0A935HM01-F1
#
_cell.length_a   1.000
_cell.length_b   1.000
_cell.length_c   1.000
_cell.angle_alpha   90.00
_cell.angle_beta   90.00
_cell.angle_gamma   90.00
#
_symmetry.space_group_name_H-M   'P 1'
#
loop_
_entity.id
_entity.type
_entity.pdbx_description
1 polymer ?
#
loop_
_entity_poly.entity_id
_entity_poly.type
_entity_poly.pdbx_seq_one_letter_code
_entity_poly.pdbx_strand_id
1 'polypeptide(L)'
;MPNLVANPGFEETVRTYCSWTQDPAKFNANMSAWSSPTQTTPDHFSTNNDPDCWAHPTKHSKQGTHDGSGMVGIKTYGKGNTPTYWHEYVQGTLPGTVDRRGTLHRRVLGGARTTEQRGEQQHRDRLSGRADRHARLPAVVHHPA
;
A
#
# COMPACT_ATOMS: atom_id res chain seq x y z
N MET A 1 12.62 -14.98 -7.91
CA MET A 1 11.28 -14.37 -7.80
C MET A 1 11.44 -12.98 -7.20
N PRO A 2 10.72 -11.95 -7.66
CA PRO A 2 10.79 -10.62 -7.08
C PRO A 2 10.25 -10.63 -5.64
N ASN A 3 10.83 -9.82 -4.75
CA ASN A 3 10.34 -9.67 -3.39
C ASN A 3 8.93 -9.03 -3.42
N LEU A 4 7.97 -9.69 -2.79
CA LEU A 4 6.57 -9.24 -2.74
C LEU A 4 6.31 -8.27 -1.59
N VAL A 5 7.23 -8.19 -0.62
CA VAL A 5 7.16 -7.26 0.50
C VAL A 5 7.74 -5.93 0.05
N ALA A 6 6.92 -4.87 0.10
CA ALA A 6 7.38 -3.52 -0.13
C ALA A 6 8.27 -3.07 1.02
N ASN A 7 9.39 -2.40 0.70
CA ASN A 7 10.35 -1.89 1.68
C ASN A 7 10.74 -2.92 2.76
N PRO A 8 11.24 -4.12 2.38
CA PRO A 8 11.43 -5.25 3.29
C PRO A 8 12.56 -5.02 4.32
N GLY A 9 13.49 -4.12 4.02
CA GLY A 9 14.60 -3.74 4.90
C GLY A 9 14.36 -2.43 5.67
N PHE A 10 13.18 -1.82 5.57
CA PHE A 10 12.88 -0.55 6.25
C PHE A 10 13.84 0.59 5.87
N GLU A 11 14.28 0.61 4.63
CA GLU A 11 15.20 1.61 4.08
C GLU A 11 14.45 2.89 3.66
N GLU A 12 13.21 2.75 3.18
CA GLU A 12 12.45 3.85 2.60
C GLU A 12 11.64 4.62 3.66
N THR A 13 12.25 5.62 4.28
CA THR A 13 11.59 6.54 5.22
C THR A 13 11.30 7.91 4.59
N VAL A 14 10.31 8.61 5.12
CA VAL A 14 10.05 10.03 4.80
C VAL A 14 11.17 10.92 5.36
N ARG A 15 11.62 10.64 6.59
CA ARG A 15 12.77 11.29 7.23
C ARG A 15 13.38 10.41 8.31
N THR A 16 14.63 10.69 8.66
CA THR A 16 15.26 10.15 9.87
C THR A 16 14.91 11.01 11.08
N TYR A 17 14.74 10.38 12.24
CA TYR A 17 14.42 11.08 13.49
C TYR A 17 15.59 11.04 14.44
N CYS A 18 15.82 12.16 15.12
CA CYS A 18 16.85 12.23 16.14
C CYS A 18 16.42 11.82 17.56
N SER A 19 15.53 10.84 17.61
CA SER A 19 15.00 10.26 18.83
C SER A 19 14.41 8.90 18.48
N TRP A 20 14.32 7.99 19.44
CA TRP A 20 13.55 6.77 19.22
C TRP A 20 12.10 7.09 18.86
N THR A 21 11.58 6.36 17.88
CA THR A 21 10.20 6.54 17.43
C THR A 21 9.27 5.80 18.39
N GLN A 22 9.04 6.35 19.57
CA GLN A 22 8.15 5.72 20.57
C GLN A 22 6.67 6.07 20.36
N ASP A 23 6.35 6.72 19.25
CA ASP A 23 5.01 7.16 18.91
C ASP A 23 4.57 6.45 17.62
N PRO A 24 3.48 5.65 17.67
CA PRO A 24 3.01 4.89 16.52
C PRO A 24 2.50 5.77 15.39
N ALA A 25 1.94 6.95 15.68
CA ALA A 25 1.52 7.89 14.64
C ALA A 25 2.72 8.46 13.90
N LYS A 26 3.82 8.75 14.61
CA LYS A 26 5.09 9.16 13.98
C LYS A 26 5.70 8.05 13.15
N PHE A 27 5.67 6.81 13.63
CA PHE A 27 6.13 5.65 12.86
C PHE A 27 5.31 5.48 11.58
N ASN A 28 3.98 5.43 11.68
CA ASN A 28 3.07 5.23 10.55
C ASN A 28 3.16 6.35 9.51
N ALA A 29 3.43 7.59 9.94
CA ALA A 29 3.62 8.72 9.04
C ALA A 29 5.00 8.70 8.35
N ASN A 30 5.98 8.01 8.92
CA ASN A 30 7.36 8.06 8.46
C ASN A 30 7.80 6.83 7.68
N MET A 31 7.22 5.67 7.96
CA MET A 31 7.68 4.41 7.43
C MET A 31 6.88 3.99 6.20
N SER A 32 7.52 3.98 5.02
CA SER A 32 6.83 3.64 3.78
C SER A 32 6.39 2.17 3.76
N ALA A 33 5.12 1.94 3.40
CA ALA A 33 4.47 0.63 3.27
C ALA A 33 4.32 -0.19 4.56
N TRP A 34 4.72 0.34 5.72
CA TRP A 34 4.61 -0.32 7.02
C TRP A 34 3.82 0.52 8.01
N SER A 35 3.18 -0.15 8.96
CA SER A 35 2.46 0.48 10.07
C SER A 35 2.56 -0.33 11.35
N SER A 36 2.35 0.29 12.50
CA SER A 36 2.17 -0.37 13.79
C SER A 36 0.72 -0.20 14.26
N PRO A 37 -0.10 -1.24 14.18
CA PRO A 37 -1.54 -1.14 14.46
C PRO A 37 -1.86 -1.09 15.96
N THR A 38 -1.02 -1.65 16.84
CA THR A 38 -1.30 -1.76 18.27
C THR A 38 -0.92 -0.53 19.08
N GLN A 39 -0.49 0.54 18.42
CA GLN A 39 -0.13 1.81 19.04
C GLN A 39 0.96 1.71 20.13
N THR A 40 1.84 0.71 20.01
CA THR A 40 2.98 0.52 20.90
C THR A 40 4.17 1.39 20.45
N THR A 41 5.42 0.97 20.66
CA THR A 41 6.61 1.81 20.47
C THR A 41 7.55 1.29 19.38
N PRO A 42 7.10 1.21 18.11
CA PRO A 42 7.92 0.72 17.00
C PRO A 42 9.08 1.66 16.68
N ASP A 43 10.31 1.18 16.86
CA ASP A 43 11.49 2.02 16.63
C ASP A 43 12.11 1.74 15.27
N HIS A 44 12.34 2.79 14.48
CA HIS A 44 13.13 2.67 13.27
C HIS A 44 14.61 2.86 13.61
N PHE A 45 15.37 1.80 13.41
CA PHE A 45 16.82 1.83 13.47
C PHE A 45 17.33 2.21 12.08
N SER A 46 18.20 3.22 12.01
CA SER A 46 18.91 3.54 10.78
C SER A 46 20.34 4.00 11.03
N THR A 47 21.30 3.43 10.31
CA THR A 47 22.68 3.95 10.26
C THR A 47 22.82 5.19 9.39
N ASN A 48 21.75 5.62 8.70
CA ASN A 48 21.72 6.88 7.95
C ASN A 48 21.26 8.06 8.82
N ASN A 49 20.91 7.82 10.08
CA ASN A 49 20.73 8.91 11.03
C ASN A 49 22.02 9.75 11.08
N ASP A 50 21.92 11.02 11.45
CA ASP A 50 23.11 11.86 11.65
C ASP A 50 24.02 11.21 12.72
N PRO A 51 25.34 11.07 12.51
CA PRO A 51 26.24 10.48 13.50
C PRO A 51 26.23 11.19 14.87
N ASP A 52 25.98 12.50 14.88
CA ASP A 52 25.87 13.31 16.11
C ASP A 52 24.50 13.18 16.76
N CYS A 53 23.54 12.56 16.09
CA CYS A 53 22.25 12.30 16.65
C CYS A 53 22.29 11.35 17.85
N TRP A 54 21.45 11.58 18.87
CA TRP A 54 21.27 10.65 19.98
C TRP A 54 20.82 9.26 19.51
N ALA A 55 19.80 9.19 18.64
CA ALA A 55 19.26 7.92 18.14
C ALA A 55 20.20 7.18 17.15
N HIS A 56 21.42 7.65 16.91
CA HIS A 56 22.34 6.96 16.02
C HIS A 56 22.77 5.61 16.61
N PRO A 57 22.63 4.49 15.87
CA PRO A 57 22.91 3.14 16.37
C PRO A 57 24.25 2.94 17.08
N THR A 58 25.33 3.55 16.57
CA THR A 58 26.68 3.40 17.13
C THR A 58 26.81 3.89 18.57
N LYS A 59 25.85 4.70 19.05
CA LYS A 59 25.84 5.21 20.44
C LYS A 59 25.18 4.24 21.42
N HIS A 60 24.34 3.33 20.94
CA HIS A 60 23.45 2.53 21.79
C HIS A 60 23.47 1.02 21.47
N SER A 61 24.10 0.62 20.38
CA SER A 61 24.14 -0.76 19.93
C SER A 61 25.51 -1.11 19.35
N LYS A 62 25.91 -2.38 19.49
CA LYS A 62 27.06 -2.97 18.80
C LYS A 62 26.61 -3.84 17.62
N GLN A 63 25.31 -3.94 17.41
CA GLN A 63 24.67 -4.77 16.41
C GLN A 63 24.33 -3.90 15.20
N GLY A 64 24.62 -4.43 14.01
CA GLY A 64 24.27 -3.82 12.74
C GLY A 64 23.03 -4.46 12.13
N THR A 65 22.59 -3.88 11.02
CA THR A 65 21.66 -4.51 10.10
C THR A 65 22.27 -5.75 9.47
N HIS A 66 21.41 -6.71 9.13
CA HIS A 66 21.84 -7.86 8.32
C HIS A 66 22.26 -7.39 6.93
N ASP A 67 21.42 -6.56 6.30
CA ASP A 67 21.67 -5.89 5.03
C ASP A 67 21.18 -4.43 5.10
N GLY A 68 21.72 -3.58 4.23
CA GLY A 68 21.28 -2.19 4.13
C GLY A 68 21.58 -1.37 5.38
N SER A 69 20.78 -0.35 5.62
CA SER A 69 20.98 0.62 6.70
C SER A 69 19.83 0.66 7.71
N GLY A 70 18.69 0.03 7.38
CA GLY A 70 17.45 0.07 8.14
C GLY A 70 17.10 -1.24 8.83
N MET A 71 16.41 -1.14 9.97
CA MET A 71 15.58 -2.21 10.52
C MET A 71 14.49 -1.63 11.41
N VAL A 72 13.53 -2.44 11.83
CA VAL A 72 12.57 -2.06 12.88
C VAL A 72 12.82 -2.88 14.13
N GLY A 73 12.96 -2.19 15.26
CA GLY A 73 13.04 -2.77 16.58
C GLY A 73 11.65 -3.01 17.14
N ILE A 74 11.37 -4.27 17.51
CA ILE A 74 10.12 -4.69 18.13
C ILE A 74 10.36 -5.05 19.60
N LYS A 75 9.62 -4.44 20.51
CA LYS A 75 9.68 -4.74 21.95
C LYS A 75 8.51 -5.64 22.36
N THR A 76 8.80 -6.90 22.64
CA THR A 76 7.81 -7.90 23.06
C THR A 76 7.80 -8.19 24.57
N TYR A 77 8.78 -7.64 25.32
CA TYR A 77 8.90 -7.79 26.77
C TYR A 77 9.82 -6.69 27.34
N GLY A 78 9.49 -6.15 28.52
CA GLY A 78 10.37 -5.19 29.21
C GLY A 78 9.74 -4.52 30.43
N LYS A 79 10.57 -3.85 31.23
CA LYS A 79 10.17 -2.99 32.37
C LYS A 79 10.58 -1.53 32.09
N GLY A 80 10.32 -1.07 30.87
CA GLY A 80 10.69 0.27 30.42
C GLY A 80 9.70 1.35 30.86
N ASN A 81 10.14 2.61 30.87
CA ASN A 81 9.42 3.82 31.26
C ASN A 81 8.24 4.22 30.32
N THR A 82 7.71 3.28 29.54
CA THR A 82 6.63 3.51 28.58
C THR A 82 5.33 2.89 29.10
N PRO A 83 4.21 3.64 29.15
CA PRO A 83 2.95 3.18 29.75
C PRO A 83 2.25 2.02 29.02
N THR A 84 2.77 1.58 27.88
CA THR A 84 2.05 0.72 26.92
C THR A 84 2.36 -0.76 27.09
N TYR A 85 1.32 -1.59 26.97
CA TYR A 85 1.40 -3.05 26.93
C TYR A 85 2.37 -3.53 25.84
N TRP A 86 3.28 -4.45 26.20
CA TRP A 86 4.44 -4.90 25.40
C TRP A 86 4.10 -5.83 24.23
N HIS A 87 2.95 -5.65 23.59
CA HIS A 87 2.53 -6.41 22.42
C HIS A 87 2.69 -5.55 21.17
N GLU A 88 3.89 -5.58 20.62
CA GLU A 88 4.21 -4.80 19.42
C GLU A 88 4.00 -5.62 18.15
N TYR A 89 3.32 -4.98 17.19
CA TYR A 89 3.10 -5.52 15.86
C TYR A 89 3.56 -4.51 14.83
N VAL A 90 4.12 -5.01 13.74
CA VAL A 90 4.35 -4.28 12.49
C VAL A 90 3.61 -4.98 11.37
N GLN A 91 2.98 -4.20 10.51
CA GLN A 91 2.18 -4.69 9.41
C GLN A 91 2.63 -4.03 8.11
N GLY A 92 3.09 -4.86 7.17
CA GLY A 92 3.47 -4.44 5.84
C GLY A 92 2.29 -4.48 4.85
N THR A 93 2.32 -3.60 3.87
CA THR A 93 1.36 -3.57 2.76
C THR A 93 1.92 -4.30 1.55
N LEU A 94 1.11 -5.14 0.93
CA LEU A 94 1.46 -5.78 -0.33
C LEU A 94 1.21 -4.80 -1.50
N PRO A 95 2.10 -4.76 -2.51
CA PRO A 95 2.02 -3.84 -3.65
C PRO A 95 0.86 -4.13 -4.61
N GLY A 96 0.03 -5.13 -4.33
CA GLY A 96 -1.06 -5.60 -5.18
C GLY A 96 -1.84 -6.73 -4.52
N THR A 97 -2.87 -7.20 -5.22
CA THR A 97 -3.64 -8.36 -4.74
C THR A 97 -2.86 -9.62 -5.07
N VAL A 98 -2.64 -10.48 -4.08
CA VAL A 98 -2.02 -11.79 -4.29
C VAL A 98 -3.13 -12.82 -4.48
N ASP A 99 -3.12 -13.55 -5.58
CA ASP A 99 -4.08 -14.64 -5.80
C ASP A 99 -3.77 -15.86 -4.92
N ARG A 100 -4.66 -16.86 -4.91
CA ARG A 100 -4.46 -18.10 -4.12
C ARG A 100 -3.22 -18.91 -4.54
N ARG A 101 -2.58 -18.58 -5.66
CA ARG A 101 -1.37 -19.22 -6.19
C ARG A 101 -0.11 -18.40 -5.91
N GLY A 102 -0.20 -17.28 -5.20
CA GLY A 102 0.93 -16.40 -4.89
C GLY A 102 1.27 -15.40 -6.00
N THR A 103 0.43 -15.27 -7.02
CA THR A 103 0.64 -14.35 -8.15
C THR A 103 0.20 -12.94 -7.78
N LEU A 104 1.11 -11.97 -7.89
CA LEU A 104 0.82 -10.56 -7.64
C LEU A 104 0.14 -9.92 -8.86
N HIS A 105 -1.10 -9.47 -8.68
CA HIS A 105 -1.80 -8.63 -9.63
C HIS A 105 -1.66 -7.16 -9.24
N ARG A 106 -0.91 -6.41 -10.03
CA ARG A 106 -0.73 -4.97 -9.84
C ARG A 106 -2.05 -4.25 -10.13
N ARG A 107 -2.51 -3.40 -9.21
CA ARG A 107 -3.66 -2.55 -9.44
C ARG A 107 -3.27 -1.50 -10.50
N VAL A 108 -3.74 -1.64 -11.72
CA VAL A 108 -3.72 -0.54 -12.69
C VAL A 108 -4.78 0.44 -12.22
N LEU A 109 -4.36 1.52 -11.55
CA LEU A 109 -5.23 2.67 -11.33
C LEU A 109 -5.61 3.19 -12.71
N GLY A 110 -6.91 3.15 -13.04
CA GLY A 110 -7.43 3.49 -14.35
C GLY A 110 -6.93 4.85 -14.81
N GLY A 111 -6.01 4.86 -15.76
CA GLY A 111 -5.60 6.06 -16.48
C GLY A 111 -6.82 6.64 -17.20
N ALA A 112 -6.99 7.95 -17.09
CA ALA A 112 -7.96 8.70 -17.87
C ALA A 112 -7.85 8.29 -19.34
N ARG A 113 -8.95 7.80 -19.92
CA ARG A 113 -8.99 7.43 -21.34
C ARG A 113 -8.64 8.67 -22.16
N THR A 114 -7.57 8.59 -22.94
CA THR A 114 -7.20 9.62 -23.90
C THR A 114 -8.32 9.78 -24.92
N THR A 115 -8.50 11.01 -25.40
CA THR A 115 -9.59 11.47 -26.27
C THR A 115 -9.75 10.62 -27.55
N GLU A 116 -8.69 9.95 -27.96
CA GLU A 116 -8.63 9.04 -29.11
C GLU A 116 -9.49 7.79 -28.94
N GLN A 117 -9.56 7.22 -27.71
CA GLN A 117 -10.38 6.03 -27.44
C GLN A 117 -11.89 6.33 -27.36
N ARG A 118 -12.30 7.60 -27.22
CA ARG A 118 -13.72 7.99 -27.30
C ARG A 118 -14.24 7.98 -28.74
N GLY A 119 -13.40 8.30 -29.72
CA GLY A 119 -13.79 8.33 -31.13
C GLY A 119 -14.12 6.94 -31.68
N GLU A 120 -13.35 5.94 -31.28
CA GLU A 120 -13.50 4.57 -31.77
C GLU A 120 -14.77 3.88 -31.22
N GLN A 121 -15.15 4.17 -29.98
CA GLN A 121 -16.38 3.68 -29.37
C GLN A 121 -17.63 4.31 -30.03
N GLN A 122 -17.61 5.62 -30.31
CA GLN A 122 -18.72 6.29 -31.00
C GLN A 122 -18.93 5.80 -32.44
N HIS A 123 -17.85 5.41 -33.14
CA HIS A 123 -17.96 4.83 -34.47
C HIS A 123 -18.59 3.43 -34.45
N ARG A 124 -18.25 2.61 -33.44
CA ARG A 124 -18.86 1.28 -33.24
C ARG A 124 -20.33 1.34 -32.87
N ASP A 125 -20.72 2.27 -32.00
CA ASP A 125 -22.11 2.40 -31.58
C ASP A 125 -23.03 2.91 -32.71
N ARG A 126 -22.50 3.75 -33.63
CA ARG A 126 -23.21 4.16 -34.85
C ARG A 126 -23.42 3.02 -35.85
N LEU A 127 -22.50 2.06 -35.92
CA LEU A 127 -22.63 0.90 -36.80
C LEU A 127 -23.64 -0.13 -36.25
N SER A 128 -23.74 -0.25 -34.93
CA SER A 128 -24.71 -1.12 -34.25
C SER A 128 -26.16 -0.64 -34.39
N GLY A 129 -26.41 0.66 -34.33
CA GLY A 129 -27.78 1.23 -34.39
C GLY A 129 -28.49 1.20 -35.75
N ARG A 130 -27.85 0.70 -36.82
CA ARG A 130 -28.43 0.68 -38.18
C ARG A 130 -29.11 -0.66 -38.53
N ALA A 131 -28.99 -1.69 -37.70
CA ALA A 131 -29.52 -3.02 -37.97
C ALA A 131 -31.00 -3.21 -37.57
N ASP A 132 -31.58 -2.34 -36.73
CA ASP A 132 -32.90 -2.57 -36.10
C ASP A 132 -34.11 -1.88 -36.76
N ARG A 133 -34.01 -1.52 -38.05
CA ARG A 133 -35.17 -0.98 -38.79
C ARG A 133 -35.62 -1.90 -39.90
N HIS A 134 -36.23 -3.04 -39.58
CA HIS A 134 -37.29 -3.61 -40.41
C HIS A 134 -38.20 -4.54 -39.58
N ALA A 135 -39.50 -4.46 -39.90
CA ALA A 135 -40.60 -5.31 -39.44
C ALA A 135 -41.30 -4.94 -38.11
N ARG A 136 -42.28 -4.03 -38.19
CA ARG A 136 -43.58 -4.19 -37.51
C ARG A 136 -44.71 -3.75 -38.44
N LEU A 137 -45.51 -4.71 -38.91
CA LEU A 137 -46.82 -4.49 -39.53
C LEU A 137 -47.89 -4.39 -38.41
N PRO A 138 -48.95 -3.58 -38.57
CA PRO A 138 -50.00 -3.47 -37.56
C PRO A 138 -51.04 -4.60 -37.68
N ALA A 139 -51.46 -5.14 -36.54
CA ALA A 139 -52.54 -6.12 -36.44
C ALA A 139 -53.91 -5.42 -36.34
N VAL A 140 -54.88 -5.91 -37.11
CA VAL A 140 -56.29 -5.50 -37.14
C VAL A 140 -57.05 -6.11 -35.96
N VAL A 141 -57.85 -5.31 -35.25
CA VAL A 141 -58.68 -5.74 -34.12
C VAL A 141 -60.11 -5.99 -34.60
N HIS A 142 -60.63 -7.22 -34.40
CA HIS A 142 -62.05 -7.54 -34.54
C HIS A 142 -62.74 -7.51 -33.17
N HIS A 143 -63.87 -6.80 -33.07
CA HIS A 143 -64.84 -6.90 -31.97
C HIS A 143 -65.87 -8.00 -32.25
N PRO A 144 -66.37 -8.68 -31.22
CA PRO A 144 -67.71 -9.24 -31.22
C PRO A 144 -68.66 -8.43 -30.32
N ALA A 145 -69.95 -8.53 -30.66
CA ALA A 145 -71.09 -7.85 -30.07
C ALA A 145 -71.55 -8.46 -28.74
#